data_AF-A0A661IB86-F1
#
_entry.id   AF-A0A661IB86-F1
#
_cell.length_a   1.000
_cell.length_b   1.000
_cell.length_c   1.000
_cell.angle_alpha   90.00
_cell.angle_beta   90.00
_cell.angle_gamma   90.00
#
_symmetry.space_group_name_H-M   'P 1'
#
loop_
_entity.id
_entity.type
_entity.pdbx_description
1 polymer ?
#
loop_
_entity_poly.entity_id
_entity_poly.type
_entity_poly.pdbx_seq_one_letter_code
_entity_poly.pdbx_strand_id
1 'polypeptide(L)' 'MTTAIINVSLKAGVLDSQGKAVHHALDSLHFEGVNDVRVG' A
#
# COMPACT_ATOMS: atom_id res chain seq x y z
N MET A 1 -1.98 -31.79 5.99
CA MET A 1 -1.06 -30.64 6.04
C MET A 1 -1.91 -29.40 5.78
N THR A 2 -1.91 -28.43 6.67
CA THR A 2 -2.83 -27.28 6.58
C THR A 2 -2.05 -26.03 6.27
N THR A 3 -2.48 -25.31 5.23
CA THR A 3 -1.90 -24.02 4.83
C THR A 3 -2.89 -22.93 5.19
N ALA A 4 -2.42 -21.85 5.79
CA ALA A 4 -3.22 -20.68 6.11
C ALA A 4 -2.61 -19.45 5.45
N ILE A 5 -3.46 -18.51 5.03
CA ILE A 5 -3.05 -17.20 4.51
C ILE A 5 -3.26 -16.18 5.62
N ILE A 6 -2.23 -15.38 5.89
CA ILE A 6 -2.25 -14.34 6.92
C ILE A 6 -1.98 -13.01 6.23
N ASN A 7 -2.92 -12.06 6.33
CA ASN A 7 -2.79 -10.71 5.81
C ASN A 7 -2.40 -9.77 6.96
N VAL A 8 -1.38 -8.92 6.79
CA VAL A 8 -0.79 -8.13 7.88
C VAL A 8 -0.61 -6.68 7.43
N SER A 9 -1.53 -5.81 7.83
CA SER A 9 -1.48 -4.39 7.47
C SER A 9 -1.30 -3.47 8.68
N LEU A 10 -0.75 -2.29 8.41
CA LEU A 10 -0.65 -1.20 9.39
C LEU A 10 -2.04 -0.71 9.79
N LYS A 11 -2.23 -0.43 11.08
CA LYS A 11 -3.48 0.14 11.62
C LYS A 11 -3.82 1.47 10.94
N ALA A 12 -5.12 1.80 10.93
CA ALA A 12 -5.60 3.10 10.50
C ALA A 12 -4.92 4.22 11.32
N GLY A 13 -4.51 5.29 10.64
CA GLY A 13 -3.79 6.41 11.25
C GLY A 13 -2.28 6.18 11.42
N VAL A 14 -1.76 4.98 11.19
CA VAL A 14 -0.31 4.75 11.13
C VAL A 14 0.19 5.14 9.74
N LEU A 15 1.18 6.02 9.69
CA LEU A 15 1.79 6.46 8.44
C LEU A 15 2.52 5.29 7.77
N ASP A 16 2.19 5.05 6.52
CA ASP A 16 2.86 4.09 5.66
C ASP A 16 3.77 4.83 4.68
N SER A 17 5.06 4.92 5.02
CA SER A 17 6.04 5.58 4.15
C SER A 17 6.30 4.79 2.86
N GLN A 18 6.13 3.47 2.87
CA GLN A 18 6.29 2.62 1.69
C GLN A 18 5.14 2.84 0.72
N GLY A 19 3.90 2.83 1.23
CA GLY A 19 2.72 3.17 0.45
C GLY A 19 2.84 4.54 -0.23
N LYS A 20 3.33 5.57 0.48
CA LYS A 20 3.57 6.90 -0.12
C LYS A 20 4.64 6.89 -1.21
N ALA A 21 5.71 6.12 -1.08
CA ALA A 21 6.71 5.99 -2.13
C ALA A 21 6.14 5.32 -3.39
N VAL A 22 5.31 4.28 -3.22
CA VAL A 22 4.62 3.62 -4.35
C VAL A 22 3.62 4.57 -5.01
N HIS A 23 2.82 5.27 -4.21
CA HIS A 23 1.88 6.30 -4.71
C HIS A 23 2.61 7.34 -5.57
N HIS A 24 3.74 7.86 -5.10
CA HIS A 24 4.55 8.81 -5.86
C HIS A 24 5.12 8.24 -7.17
N ALA A 25 5.50 6.96 -7.17
CA ALA A 25 5.94 6.29 -8.39
C ALA A 25 4.80 6.13 -9.40
N LEU A 26 3.60 5.80 -8.94
CA LEU A 26 2.40 5.70 -9.79
C LEU A 26 2.03 7.05 -10.41
N ASP A 27 2.07 8.12 -9.61
CA ASP A 27 1.88 9.50 -10.10
C ASP A 27 2.91 9.85 -11.19
N SER A 28 4.19 9.51 -10.98
CA SER A 28 5.27 9.75 -11.96
C SER A 28 5.09 8.98 -13.27
N LEU A 29 4.36 7.86 -13.22
CA LEU A 29 4.04 7.04 -14.37
C LEU A 29 2.70 7.44 -15.03
N HIS A 30 2.09 8.54 -14.59
CA HIS A 30 0.80 9.07 -15.09
C HIS A 30 -0.39 8.13 -14.84
N PHE A 31 -0.35 7.33 -13.76
CA PHE A 31 -1.54 6.61 -13.30
C PHE A 31 -2.49 7.56 -12.57
N GLU A 32 -3.41 8.15 -13.33
CA GLU A 32 -4.44 9.03 -12.78
C GLU A 32 -5.48 8.26 -11.95
N GLY A 33 -6.01 8.89 -10.89
CA GLY A 33 -7.10 8.35 -10.08
C GLY A 33 -6.68 7.50 -8.88
N VAL A 34 -5.37 7.32 -8.63
CA VAL A 34 -4.87 6.66 -7.41
C VAL A 34 -4.81 7.69 -6.27
N ASN A 35 -5.73 7.57 -5.30
CA ASN A 35 -5.85 8.55 -4.20
C ASN A 35 -4.93 8.27 -3.00
N ASP A 36 -4.63 6.99 -2.72
CA ASP A 36 -3.73 6.56 -1.65
C ASP A 36 -3.26 5.13 -1.90
N VAL A 37 -2.11 4.75 -1.35
CA VAL A 37 -1.57 3.39 -1.43
C VAL A 37 -1.19 2.91 -0.04
N ARG A 38 -1.52 1.65 0.27
CA ARG A 38 -1.20 0.95 1.50
C ARG A 38 -0.49 -0.36 1.18
N VAL A 39 0.58 -0.65 1.92
CA VAL A 39 1.39 -1.87 1.77
C VAL A 39 1.31 -2.69 3.06
N GLY A 40 0.87 -3.95 2.93
CA GLY A 40 0.74 -4.93 4.03
C GLY A 40 -0.36 -5.98 3.79
#